data_AF-A0A965ZKA1-F1
#
_entry.id   AF-A0A965ZKA1-F1
#
_cell.length_a   1.000
_cell.length_b   1.000
_cell.length_c   1.000
_cell.angle_alpha   90.00
_cell.angle_beta   90.00
_cell.angle_gamma   90.00
#
_symmetry.space_group_name_H-M   'P 1'
#
loop_
_entity.id
_entity.type
_entity.pdbx_description
1 polymer ?
#
loop_
_entity_poly.entity_id
_entity_poly.type
_entity_poly.pdbx_seq_one_letter_code
_entity_poly.pdbx_strand_id
1 'polypeptide(L)'
;MKHAFQVILFAISFFMIENSVLAQQPTEKAAKKWLKSKEWNNGISLKVSDDVNAVEFYKQYHAHQAMWDSVFTYLKNTDLETIAPGKYPIDGDNAYASVTEAPSKEPAKAGWESHQKYIDLQYVIKGKEQIEVAPVSTATVTKPYDATKDVANYTATGKMHTAEPGTFYLFFPQDAHRPNIKVDGYDIVKKLVIKIHVAGN
;
A
#
# COMPACT_ATOMS: atom_id res chain seq x y z
N MET A 1 -30.18 -9.89 74.29
CA MET A 1 -29.67 -11.06 73.55
C MET A 1 -30.20 -11.01 72.13
N LYS A 2 -29.30 -11.19 71.16
CA LYS A 2 -29.49 -11.30 69.71
C LYS A 2 -29.73 -9.98 68.93
N HIS A 3 -28.66 -9.64 68.23
CA HIS A 3 -28.47 -8.54 67.29
C HIS A 3 -29.31 -8.69 66.01
N ALA A 4 -29.64 -7.56 65.39
CA ALA A 4 -29.64 -7.46 63.93
C ALA A 4 -29.31 -6.01 63.52
N PHE A 5 -28.05 -5.82 63.12
CA PHE A 5 -27.56 -4.66 62.40
C PHE A 5 -28.19 -4.65 61.01
N GLN A 6 -28.86 -3.57 60.64
CA GLN A 6 -29.38 -3.38 59.29
C GLN A 6 -28.32 -2.58 58.51
N VAL A 7 -27.38 -3.29 57.89
CA VAL A 7 -26.36 -2.70 57.00
C VAL A 7 -27.04 -2.41 55.66
N ILE A 8 -27.09 -1.12 55.32
CA ILE A 8 -27.53 -0.62 54.02
C ILE A 8 -26.51 -1.08 52.97
N LEU A 9 -26.93 -1.98 52.09
CA LEU A 9 -26.16 -2.42 50.94
C LEU A 9 -26.23 -1.31 49.86
N PHE A 10 -25.23 -0.43 49.82
CA PHE A 10 -25.02 0.43 48.65
C PHE A 10 -24.45 -0.45 47.53
N ALA A 11 -25.31 -0.89 46.62
CA ALA A 11 -24.89 -1.44 45.34
C ALA A 11 -24.34 -0.29 44.48
N ILE A 12 -23.04 0.00 44.62
CA ILE A 12 -22.31 0.80 43.64
C ILE A 12 -22.13 -0.11 42.43
N SER A 13 -23.02 0.02 41.45
CA SER A 13 -22.82 -0.52 40.12
C SER A 13 -21.60 0.15 39.50
N PHE A 14 -20.44 -0.49 39.66
CA PHE A 14 -19.26 -0.22 38.87
C PHE A 14 -19.56 -0.65 37.44
N PHE A 15 -20.18 0.24 36.66
CA PHE A 15 -20.18 0.15 35.21
C PHE A 15 -18.74 0.47 34.79
N MET A 16 -17.90 -0.57 34.72
CA MET A 16 -16.61 -0.48 34.06
C MET A 16 -16.92 -0.14 32.60
N ILE A 17 -16.74 1.14 32.24
CA ILE A 17 -16.66 1.55 30.85
C ILE A 17 -15.41 0.86 30.32
N GLU A 18 -15.59 -0.30 29.68
CA GLU A 18 -14.62 -0.85 28.75
C GLU A 18 -14.50 0.14 27.58
N ASN A 19 -13.74 1.21 27.79
CA ASN A 19 -13.13 1.95 26.70
C ASN A 19 -12.03 1.06 26.13
N SER A 20 -12.43 0.00 25.42
CA SER A 20 -11.57 -0.53 24.38
C SER A 20 -11.43 0.60 23.37
N VAL A 21 -10.29 1.28 23.39
CA VAL A 21 -9.87 2.17 22.31
C VAL A 21 -9.62 1.28 21.09
N LEU A 22 -10.70 0.82 20.45
CA LEU A 22 -10.66 0.56 19.02
C LEU A 22 -10.45 1.95 18.43
N ALA A 23 -9.20 2.25 18.05
CA ALA A 23 -8.92 3.47 17.30
C ALA A 23 -9.94 3.55 16.17
N GLN A 24 -10.86 4.50 16.26
CA GLN A 24 -11.96 4.60 15.33
C GLN A 24 -11.36 4.79 13.94
N GLN A 25 -11.64 3.87 13.03
CA GLN A 25 -11.08 3.88 11.68
C GLN A 25 -11.28 5.27 11.06
N PRO A 26 -10.26 5.85 10.40
CA PRO A 26 -10.36 7.20 9.88
C PRO A 26 -11.52 7.28 8.90
N THR A 27 -12.34 8.32 9.02
CA THR A 27 -13.34 8.59 7.99
C THR A 27 -12.64 8.89 6.66
N GLU A 28 -13.27 8.58 5.53
CA GLU A 28 -12.74 8.89 4.20
C GLU A 28 -12.40 10.39 4.05
N LYS A 29 -13.23 11.26 4.63
CA LYS A 29 -12.99 12.71 4.65
C LYS A 29 -11.70 13.06 5.40
N ALA A 30 -11.46 12.44 6.57
CA ALA A 30 -10.25 12.67 7.35
C ALA A 30 -9.01 12.15 6.61
N ALA A 31 -9.07 10.94 6.06
CA ALA A 31 -7.98 10.34 5.29
C ALA A 31 -7.62 11.17 4.04
N LYS A 32 -8.62 11.64 3.28
CA LYS A 32 -8.40 12.54 2.12
C LYS A 32 -7.82 13.88 2.53
N LYS A 33 -8.21 14.43 3.69
CA LYS A 33 -7.63 15.68 4.22
C LYS A 33 -6.15 15.48 4.56
N TRP A 34 -5.82 14.39 5.25
CA TRP A 34 -4.44 14.02 5.56
C TRP A 34 -3.60 13.79 4.30
N LEU A 35 -4.11 13.06 3.31
CA LEU A 35 -3.42 12.83 2.04
C LEU A 35 -3.02 14.16 1.35
N LYS A 36 -3.95 15.12 1.34
CA LYS A 36 -3.75 16.47 0.76
C LYS A 36 -2.78 17.34 1.55
N SER A 37 -2.66 17.12 2.87
CA SER A 37 -1.72 17.87 3.71
C SER A 37 -0.25 17.60 3.36
N LYS A 38 0.01 16.43 2.75
CA LYS A 38 1.36 15.92 2.44
C LYS A 38 2.27 15.70 3.65
N GLU A 39 1.72 15.66 4.87
CA GLU A 39 2.48 15.32 6.09
C GLU A 39 3.26 14.00 5.96
N TRP A 40 2.74 13.06 5.17
CA TRP A 40 3.34 11.75 4.90
C TRP A 40 4.57 11.78 3.97
N ASN A 41 4.76 12.82 3.17
CA ASN A 41 5.63 12.72 1.99
C ASN A 41 7.13 12.92 2.28
N ASN A 42 7.48 13.32 3.50
CA ASN A 42 8.85 13.60 3.94
C ASN A 42 9.67 14.51 2.98
N GLY A 43 9.00 15.37 2.22
CA GLY A 43 9.62 16.26 1.24
C GLY A 43 10.03 15.63 -0.10
N ILE A 44 9.54 14.44 -0.45
CA ILE A 44 9.69 13.91 -1.82
C ILE A 44 8.94 14.82 -2.82
N SER A 45 9.43 14.87 -4.06
CA SER A 45 8.79 15.60 -5.17
C SER A 45 7.67 14.81 -5.84
N LEU A 46 7.63 13.48 -5.64
CA LEU A 46 6.66 12.59 -6.27
C LEU A 46 5.24 12.82 -5.75
N LYS A 47 4.27 12.69 -6.65
CA LYS A 47 2.84 12.66 -6.33
C LYS A 47 2.39 11.21 -6.15
N VAL A 48 1.41 10.99 -5.29
CA VAL A 48 0.64 9.74 -5.28
C VAL A 48 -0.49 9.84 -6.30
N SER A 49 -0.85 8.74 -6.95
CA SER A 49 -1.97 8.67 -7.90
C SER A 49 -3.28 9.17 -7.30
N ASP A 50 -4.08 9.90 -8.07
CA ASP A 50 -5.36 10.46 -7.60
C ASP A 50 -6.39 9.40 -7.17
N ASP A 51 -6.26 8.17 -7.69
CA ASP A 51 -7.13 7.02 -7.40
C ASP A 51 -6.69 6.20 -6.19
N VAL A 52 -5.68 6.64 -5.43
CA VAL A 52 -5.21 5.93 -4.24
C VAL A 52 -6.33 5.77 -3.20
N ASN A 53 -6.41 4.58 -2.60
CA ASN A 53 -7.25 4.36 -1.43
C ASN A 53 -6.70 5.15 -0.23
N ALA A 54 -7.17 6.38 -0.06
CA ALA A 54 -6.68 7.29 0.98
C ALA A 54 -6.88 6.73 2.40
N VAL A 55 -7.97 5.99 2.65
CA VAL A 55 -8.25 5.37 3.95
C VAL A 55 -7.23 4.30 4.26
N GLU A 56 -6.97 3.40 3.30
CA GLU A 56 -5.98 2.34 3.52
C GLU A 56 -4.57 2.91 3.64
N PHE A 57 -4.21 3.90 2.80
CA PHE A 57 -2.91 4.56 2.93
C PHE A 57 -2.74 5.21 4.31
N TYR A 58 -3.76 5.92 4.80
CA TYR A 58 -3.74 6.51 6.15
C TYR A 58 -3.49 5.43 7.21
N LYS A 59 -4.25 4.33 7.19
CA LYS A 59 -4.14 3.26 8.17
C LYS A 59 -2.73 2.65 8.17
N GLN A 60 -2.25 2.26 7.00
CA GLN A 60 -0.95 1.61 6.84
C GLN A 60 0.20 2.55 7.27
N TYR A 61 0.11 3.83 6.89
CA TYR A 61 1.07 4.84 7.32
C TYR A 61 1.13 4.97 8.83
N HIS A 62 -0.01 5.18 9.51
CA HIS A 62 -0.01 5.42 10.95
C HIS A 62 0.29 4.17 11.78
N ALA A 63 -0.03 2.98 11.27
CA ALA A 63 0.28 1.73 11.95
C ALA A 63 1.80 1.44 12.00
N HIS A 64 2.56 1.85 10.97
CA HIS A 64 4.02 1.67 10.91
C HIS A 64 4.75 2.92 10.38
N GLN A 65 4.52 4.07 11.02
CA GLN A 65 5.00 5.34 10.52
C GLN A 65 6.52 5.38 10.28
N ALA A 66 7.33 4.81 11.19
CA ALA A 66 8.79 4.80 11.05
C ALA A 66 9.28 4.06 9.78
N MET A 67 8.60 2.97 9.39
CA MET A 67 8.92 2.23 8.16
C MET A 67 8.55 3.06 6.92
N TRP A 68 7.37 3.70 6.92
CA TRP A 68 6.95 4.59 5.83
C TRP A 68 7.86 5.82 5.71
N ASP A 69 8.25 6.42 6.83
CA ASP A 69 9.22 7.52 6.85
C ASP A 69 10.57 7.10 6.27
N SER A 70 11.00 5.86 6.52
CA SER A 70 12.22 5.29 5.92
C SER A 70 12.08 5.11 4.40
N VAL A 71 10.92 4.64 3.92
CA VAL A 71 10.61 4.53 2.49
C VAL A 71 10.65 5.90 1.80
N PHE A 72 10.02 6.92 2.38
CA PHE A 72 10.03 8.27 1.79
C PHE A 72 11.39 8.96 1.92
N THR A 73 12.14 8.69 2.98
CA THR A 73 13.54 9.14 3.10
C THR A 73 14.41 8.53 2.00
N TYR A 74 14.24 7.22 1.73
CA TYR A 74 14.94 6.54 0.64
C TYR A 74 14.62 7.18 -0.70
N LEU A 75 13.35 7.40 -1.02
CA LEU A 75 12.92 8.06 -2.26
C LEU A 75 13.47 9.49 -2.41
N LYS A 76 13.57 10.24 -1.31
CA LYS A 76 14.10 11.60 -1.30
C LYS A 76 15.60 11.66 -1.56
N ASN A 77 16.35 10.76 -0.95
CA ASN A 77 17.81 10.83 -0.91
C ASN A 77 18.50 9.99 -2.01
N THR A 78 17.72 9.23 -2.79
CA THR A 78 18.24 8.38 -3.86
C THR A 78 18.11 9.10 -5.21
N ASP A 79 19.20 9.16 -5.96
CA ASP A 79 19.16 9.57 -7.36
C ASP A 79 18.58 8.42 -8.22
N LEU A 80 17.26 8.46 -8.42
CA LEU A 80 16.55 7.43 -9.17
C LEU A 80 16.88 7.45 -10.67
N GLU A 81 17.36 8.55 -11.23
CA GLU A 81 17.74 8.60 -12.65
C GLU A 81 18.94 7.70 -12.93
N THR A 82 19.92 7.71 -12.02
CA THR A 82 21.20 7.00 -12.18
C THR A 82 21.27 5.64 -11.46
N ILE A 83 20.31 5.31 -10.57
CA ILE A 83 20.29 4.03 -9.87
C ILE A 83 20.27 2.83 -10.85
N ALA A 84 21.10 1.83 -10.57
CA ALA A 84 21.18 0.63 -11.40
C ALA A 84 19.97 -0.31 -11.16
N PRO A 85 19.62 -1.19 -12.11
CA PRO A 85 18.72 -2.30 -11.85
C PRO A 85 19.25 -3.18 -10.73
N GLY A 86 18.39 -3.57 -9.79
CA GLY A 86 18.81 -4.34 -8.61
C GLY A 86 17.80 -4.30 -7.47
N LYS A 87 18.17 -4.93 -6.35
CA LYS A 87 17.41 -4.89 -5.10
C LYS A 87 18.18 -4.11 -4.05
N TYR A 88 17.48 -3.25 -3.32
CA TYR A 88 18.04 -2.33 -2.35
C TYR A 88 17.24 -2.43 -1.05
N PRO A 89 17.85 -2.88 0.08
CA PRO A 89 17.16 -2.90 1.36
C PRO A 89 16.91 -1.47 1.85
N ILE A 90 15.77 -1.25 2.51
CA ILE A 90 15.40 0.04 3.13
C ILE A 90 15.25 -0.15 4.65
N ASP A 91 14.47 -1.15 5.06
CA ASP A 91 14.25 -1.53 6.45
C ASP A 91 14.17 -3.06 6.57
N GLY A 92 15.34 -3.72 6.50
CA GLY A 92 15.44 -5.18 6.51
C GLY A 92 14.51 -5.84 5.49
N ASP A 93 13.70 -6.80 5.96
CA ASP A 93 12.66 -7.46 5.16
C ASP A 93 11.30 -6.72 5.19
N ASN A 94 11.17 -5.68 6.01
CA ASN A 94 9.93 -4.89 6.12
C ASN A 94 9.75 -3.95 4.94
N ALA A 95 10.85 -3.38 4.42
CA ALA A 95 10.80 -2.57 3.21
C ALA A 95 12.05 -2.75 2.36
N TYR A 96 11.85 -2.96 1.06
CA TYR A 96 12.94 -3.03 0.07
C TYR A 96 12.50 -2.55 -1.30
N ALA A 97 13.42 -1.90 -1.99
CA ALA A 97 13.26 -1.42 -3.36
C ALA A 97 13.76 -2.45 -4.37
N SER A 98 13.03 -2.61 -5.47
CA SER A 98 13.45 -3.34 -6.67
C SER A 98 13.40 -2.40 -7.86
N VAL A 99 14.56 -2.17 -8.50
CA VAL A 99 14.67 -1.39 -9.73
C VAL A 99 14.81 -2.34 -10.91
N THR A 100 13.99 -2.13 -11.94
CA THR A 100 14.06 -2.88 -13.20
C THR A 100 14.09 -1.93 -14.37
N GLU A 101 14.89 -2.24 -15.40
CA GLU A 101 14.86 -1.59 -16.70
C GLU A 101 14.74 -2.68 -17.76
N ALA A 102 13.55 -2.79 -18.37
CA ALA A 102 13.22 -3.92 -19.23
C ALA A 102 12.17 -3.54 -20.28
N PRO A 103 12.02 -4.36 -21.35
CA PRO A 103 10.95 -4.17 -22.31
C PRO A 103 9.56 -4.25 -21.67
N SER A 104 8.65 -3.39 -22.13
CA SER A 104 7.23 -3.49 -21.80
C SER A 104 6.60 -4.70 -22.47
N LYS A 105 5.47 -5.17 -21.94
CA LYS A 105 4.78 -6.36 -22.41
C LYS A 105 3.59 -5.97 -23.26
N GLU A 106 3.38 -6.70 -24.34
CA GLU A 106 2.10 -6.71 -25.02
C GLU A 106 0.98 -7.05 -24.02
N PRO A 107 -0.21 -6.44 -24.12
CA PRO A 107 -1.29 -6.68 -23.17
C PRO A 107 -1.52 -8.17 -22.90
N ALA A 108 -1.62 -9.00 -23.93
CA ALA A 108 -1.85 -10.45 -23.79
C ALA A 108 -0.76 -11.21 -22.99
N LYS A 109 0.42 -10.62 -22.77
CA LYS A 109 1.54 -11.19 -22.00
C LYS A 109 1.67 -10.59 -20.59
N ALA A 110 0.93 -9.53 -20.26
CA ALA A 110 0.88 -8.95 -18.94
C ALA A 110 -0.15 -9.70 -18.07
N GLY A 111 0.26 -10.15 -16.89
CA GLY A 111 -0.57 -10.92 -15.96
C GLY A 111 -1.10 -10.06 -14.82
N TRP A 112 -2.29 -10.41 -14.34
CA TRP A 112 -2.83 -9.85 -13.11
C TRP A 112 -2.24 -10.54 -11.89
N GLU A 113 -1.89 -9.76 -10.88
CA GLU A 113 -1.38 -10.25 -9.60
C GLU A 113 -1.85 -9.39 -8.43
N SER A 114 -1.78 -9.96 -7.23
CA SER A 114 -1.86 -9.23 -5.97
C SER A 114 -0.97 -9.90 -4.92
N HIS A 115 -0.75 -9.17 -3.83
CA HIS A 115 0.14 -9.54 -2.73
C HIS A 115 -0.65 -9.51 -1.42
N GLN A 116 -0.23 -10.26 -0.40
CA GLN A 116 -0.89 -10.22 0.92
C GLN A 116 0.05 -9.69 2.02
N LYS A 117 1.35 -9.93 1.90
CA LYS A 117 2.35 -9.50 2.89
C LYS A 117 2.87 -8.10 2.60
N TYR A 118 2.91 -7.71 1.33
CA TYR A 118 3.46 -6.43 0.92
C TYR A 118 2.45 -5.56 0.15
N ILE A 119 2.61 -4.25 0.34
CA ILE A 119 2.05 -3.18 -0.48
C ILE A 119 3.11 -2.83 -1.52
N ASP A 120 2.67 -2.60 -2.75
CA ASP A 120 3.54 -2.16 -3.83
C ASP A 120 3.45 -0.65 -3.99
N LEU A 121 4.54 0.06 -3.73
CA LEU A 121 4.75 1.42 -4.21
C LEU A 121 5.50 1.35 -5.54
N GLN A 122 4.77 1.54 -6.63
CA GLN A 122 5.32 1.46 -7.98
C GLN A 122 5.48 2.84 -8.61
N TYR A 123 6.67 3.10 -9.13
CA TYR A 123 7.03 4.38 -9.75
C TYR A 123 7.82 4.16 -11.05
N VAL A 124 7.35 4.75 -12.16
CA VAL A 124 8.09 4.78 -13.42
C VAL A 124 9.14 5.88 -13.36
N ILE A 125 10.41 5.49 -13.35
CA ILE A 125 11.56 6.40 -13.38
C ILE A 125 11.71 6.99 -14.79
N LYS A 126 11.67 6.13 -15.81
CA LYS A 126 11.84 6.52 -17.22
C LYS A 126 10.96 5.66 -18.13
N GLY A 127 10.42 6.29 -19.17
CA GLY A 127 9.48 5.65 -20.10
C GLY A 127 8.03 5.77 -19.63
N LYS A 128 7.16 4.88 -20.11
CA LYS A 128 5.75 4.80 -19.71
C LYS A 128 5.27 3.35 -19.72
N GLU A 129 4.34 3.01 -18.84
CA GLU A 129 3.60 1.74 -18.88
C GLU A 129 2.11 2.00 -18.66
N GLN A 130 1.23 1.14 -19.21
CA GLN A 130 -0.13 1.05 -18.69
C GLN A 130 -0.14 0.10 -17.48
N ILE A 131 -0.94 0.45 -16.49
CA ILE A 131 -1.25 -0.40 -15.33
C ILE A 131 -2.76 -0.49 -15.23
N GLU A 132 -3.29 -1.71 -15.20
CA GLU A 132 -4.69 -1.91 -14.86
C GLU A 132 -4.84 -2.30 -13.39
N VAL A 133 -5.91 -1.82 -12.73
CA VAL A 133 -6.20 -2.09 -11.32
C VAL A 133 -7.66 -2.48 -11.15
N ALA A 134 -7.91 -3.53 -10.36
CA ALA A 134 -9.25 -4.01 -10.02
C ALA A 134 -9.29 -4.52 -8.57
N PRO A 135 -10.43 -4.39 -7.86
CA PRO A 135 -10.58 -5.03 -6.56
C PRO A 135 -10.44 -6.54 -6.67
N VAL A 136 -9.63 -7.16 -5.80
CA VAL A 136 -9.49 -8.63 -5.70
C VAL A 136 -10.84 -9.32 -5.54
N SER A 137 -11.79 -8.69 -4.84
CA SER A 137 -13.16 -9.19 -4.63
C SER A 137 -13.98 -9.34 -5.92
N THR A 138 -13.54 -8.71 -7.02
CA THR A 138 -14.18 -8.79 -8.35
C THR A 138 -13.37 -9.62 -9.35
N ALA A 139 -12.17 -10.06 -8.97
CA ALA A 139 -11.27 -10.80 -9.82
C ALA A 139 -11.52 -12.32 -9.73
N THR A 140 -11.24 -13.04 -10.82
CA THR A 140 -11.29 -14.51 -10.85
C THR A 140 -9.89 -15.08 -10.64
N VAL A 141 -9.69 -15.89 -9.62
CA VAL A 141 -8.39 -16.52 -9.31
C VAL A 141 -8.04 -17.51 -10.43
N THR A 142 -6.88 -17.33 -11.08
CA THR A 142 -6.29 -18.29 -12.02
C THR A 142 -5.18 -19.12 -11.38
N LYS A 143 -4.49 -18.55 -10.41
CA LYS A 143 -3.52 -19.25 -9.57
C LYS A 143 -3.72 -18.87 -8.11
N PRO A 144 -3.96 -19.84 -7.21
CA PRO A 144 -4.07 -19.59 -5.78
C PRO A 144 -2.83 -18.91 -5.20
N TYR A 145 -3.02 -18.26 -4.06
CA TYR A 145 -1.95 -17.56 -3.35
C TYR A 145 -0.80 -18.49 -2.95
N ASP A 146 0.42 -18.10 -3.32
CA ASP A 146 1.68 -18.73 -2.92
C ASP A 146 2.33 -17.87 -1.82
N ALA A 147 2.28 -18.34 -0.58
CA ALA A 147 2.81 -17.61 0.58
C ALA A 147 4.33 -17.43 0.55
N THR A 148 5.07 -18.26 -0.18
CA THR A 148 6.53 -18.12 -0.30
C THR A 148 6.89 -16.98 -1.25
N LYS A 149 6.09 -16.81 -2.32
CA LYS A 149 6.29 -15.77 -3.33
C LYS A 149 5.48 -14.50 -3.08
N ASP A 150 4.58 -14.55 -2.10
CA ASP A 150 3.58 -13.53 -1.81
C ASP A 150 2.77 -13.12 -3.04
N VAL A 151 2.24 -14.09 -3.79
CA VAL A 151 1.53 -13.78 -5.04
C VAL A 151 0.34 -14.69 -5.28
N ALA A 152 -0.77 -14.10 -5.70
CA ALA A 152 -1.89 -14.78 -6.36
C ALA A 152 -2.04 -14.21 -7.78
N ASN A 153 -2.56 -15.00 -8.71
CA ASN A 153 -2.81 -14.54 -10.08
C ASN A 153 -4.27 -14.64 -10.45
N TYR A 154 -4.69 -13.77 -11.38
CA TYR A 154 -6.09 -13.54 -11.68
C TYR A 154 -6.35 -13.37 -13.18
N THR A 155 -7.63 -13.38 -13.52
CA THR A 155 -8.21 -12.57 -14.60
C THR A 155 -9.15 -11.53 -13.98
N ALA A 156 -9.12 -10.32 -14.51
CA ALA A 156 -9.99 -9.23 -14.07
C ALA A 156 -10.24 -8.23 -15.20
N THR A 157 -11.27 -7.42 -15.02
CA THR A 157 -11.49 -6.18 -15.78
C THR A 157 -11.28 -5.04 -14.81
N GLY A 158 -10.38 -4.12 -15.12
CA GLY A 158 -10.03 -3.03 -14.22
C GLY A 158 -9.93 -1.68 -14.90
N LYS A 159 -9.65 -0.66 -14.08
CA LYS A 159 -9.36 0.69 -14.55
C LYS A 159 -7.92 0.75 -15.05
N MET A 160 -7.72 1.35 -16.22
CA MET A 160 -6.39 1.52 -16.81
C MET A 160 -5.82 2.90 -16.45
N HIS A 161 -4.53 2.92 -16.13
CA HIS A 161 -3.76 4.11 -15.81
C HIS A 161 -2.49 4.14 -16.65
N THR A 162 -2.14 5.32 -17.19
CA THR A 162 -0.83 5.54 -17.80
C THR A 162 0.14 6.02 -16.72
N ALA A 163 1.10 5.17 -16.37
CA ALA A 163 2.15 5.49 -15.41
C ALA A 163 3.37 6.09 -16.13
N GLU A 164 3.85 7.22 -15.63
CA GLU A 164 4.96 8.00 -16.18
C GLU A 164 5.68 8.78 -15.04
N PRO A 165 6.86 9.38 -15.30
CA PRO A 165 7.62 10.07 -14.27
C PRO A 165 6.84 11.18 -13.56
N GLY A 166 7.05 11.32 -12.24
CA GLY A 166 6.38 12.30 -11.37
C GLY A 166 5.26 11.76 -10.48
N THR A 167 4.70 10.58 -10.78
CA THR A 167 3.60 9.97 -9.99
C THR A 167 3.90 8.51 -9.64
N PHE A 168 3.75 8.15 -8.36
CA PHE A 168 3.76 6.76 -7.91
C PHE A 168 2.34 6.25 -7.63
N TYR A 169 2.21 4.93 -7.70
CA TYR A 169 0.97 4.18 -7.47
C TYR A 169 1.15 3.28 -6.25
N LEU A 170 0.09 3.11 -5.45
CA LEU A 170 0.05 2.16 -4.34
C LEU A 170 -0.93 1.04 -4.68
N PHE A 171 -0.48 -0.21 -4.58
CA PHE A 171 -1.35 -1.38 -4.67
C PHE A 171 -1.35 -2.10 -3.32
N PHE A 172 -2.50 -2.04 -2.63
CA PHE A 172 -2.72 -2.70 -1.35
C PHE A 172 -3.13 -4.16 -1.57
N PRO A 173 -3.20 -4.99 -0.52
CA PRO A 173 -3.56 -6.41 -0.68
C PRO A 173 -4.90 -6.68 -1.38
N GLN A 174 -5.84 -5.75 -1.28
CA GLN A 174 -7.13 -5.81 -1.95
C GLN A 174 -7.10 -5.39 -3.43
N ASP A 175 -5.95 -4.96 -3.97
CA ASP A 175 -5.81 -4.43 -5.32
C ASP A 175 -5.09 -5.45 -6.22
N ALA A 176 -5.88 -6.14 -7.05
CA ALA A 176 -5.31 -6.87 -8.17
C ALA A 176 -4.82 -5.84 -9.19
N HIS A 177 -3.59 -5.97 -9.64
CA HIS A 177 -2.98 -5.05 -10.58
C HIS A 177 -2.27 -5.81 -11.70
N ARG A 178 -2.19 -5.18 -12.88
CA ARG A 178 -1.56 -5.73 -14.08
C ARG A 178 -0.64 -4.67 -14.68
N PRO A 179 0.62 -4.60 -14.22
CA PRO A 179 1.57 -3.60 -14.65
C PRO A 179 2.34 -4.02 -15.92
N ASN A 180 3.26 -3.15 -16.36
CA ASN A 180 4.20 -3.39 -17.45
C ASN A 180 3.53 -3.63 -18.82
N ILE A 181 2.34 -3.06 -19.04
CA ILE A 181 1.69 -3.09 -20.35
C ILE A 181 2.28 -1.98 -21.23
N LYS A 182 2.53 -2.29 -22.49
CA LYS A 182 3.12 -1.37 -23.47
C LYS A 182 2.28 -0.11 -23.69
N VAL A 183 2.98 1.02 -23.85
CA VAL A 183 2.45 2.28 -24.39
C VAL A 183 3.15 2.53 -25.73
N ASP A 184 2.41 2.89 -26.76
CA ASP A 184 2.99 3.15 -28.09
C ASP A 184 4.08 4.22 -28.02
N GLY A 185 5.23 3.94 -28.63
CA GLY A 185 6.43 4.78 -28.57
C GLY A 185 7.31 4.58 -27.33
N TYR A 186 6.94 3.68 -26.40
CA TYR A 186 7.69 3.38 -25.18
C TYR A 186 7.94 1.87 -25.03
N ASP A 187 9.01 1.39 -25.66
CA ASP A 187 9.35 -0.05 -25.68
C ASP A 187 10.09 -0.52 -24.42
N ILE A 188 10.78 0.39 -23.71
CA ILE A 188 11.56 0.09 -22.49
C ILE A 188 11.05 0.97 -21.34
N VAL A 189 10.89 0.36 -20.18
CA VAL A 189 10.47 1.05 -18.95
C VAL A 189 11.50 0.79 -17.86
N LYS A 190 12.02 1.87 -17.27
CA LYS A 190 12.78 1.83 -16.02
C LYS A 190 11.83 2.20 -14.89
N LYS A 191 11.69 1.32 -13.90
CA LYS A 191 10.78 1.51 -12.78
C LYS A 191 11.34 0.99 -11.47
N LEU A 192 10.82 1.56 -10.40
CA LEU A 192 11.02 1.19 -9.02
C LEU A 192 9.72 0.57 -8.49
N VAL A 193 9.84 -0.57 -7.81
CA VAL A 193 8.78 -1.10 -6.95
C VAL A 193 9.37 -1.23 -5.55
N ILE A 194 8.83 -0.48 -4.59
CA ILE A 194 9.14 -0.68 -3.17
C ILE A 194 8.07 -1.60 -2.60
N LYS A 195 8.51 -2.74 -2.07
CA LYS A 195 7.67 -3.64 -1.28
C LYS A 195 7.67 -3.12 0.15
N ILE A 196 6.48 -2.88 0.71
CA ILE A 196 6.28 -2.33 2.06
C ILE A 196 5.40 -3.29 2.84
N HIS A 197 5.90 -3.86 3.93
CA HIS A 197 5.16 -4.88 4.67
C HIS A 197 3.85 -4.31 5.21
N VAL A 198 2.75 -5.04 5.09
CA VAL A 198 1.45 -4.61 5.62
C VAL A 198 1.52 -4.53 7.14
N ALA A 199 0.88 -3.53 7.73
CA ALA A 199 0.59 -3.56 9.14
C ALA A 199 -0.35 -4.73 9.42
N GLY A 200 0.06 -5.63 10.32
CA GLY A 200 -0.84 -6.69 10.82
C GLY A 200 -2.06 -6.06 11.50
N ASN A 201 -3.23 -6.67 11.31
CA ASN A 201 -4.40 -6.39 12.12
C ASN A 201 -4.19 -6.87 13.57
#